data_AF-A0A7S3Y2F9-F1
#
_entry.id   AF-A0A7S3Y2F9-F1
#
_cell.length_a   1.000
_cell.length_b   1.000
_cell.length_c   1.000
_cell.angle_alpha   90.00
_cell.angle_beta   90.00
_cell.angle_gamma   90.00
#
_symmetry.space_group_name_H-M   'P 1'
#
loop_
_entity.id
_entity.type
_entity.pdbx_description
1 polymer ?
#
loop_
_entity_poly.entity_id
_entity_poly.type
_entity_poly.pdbx_seq_one_letter_code
_entity_poly.pdbx_strand_id
1 'polypeptide(L)'
;CGQHKLQGMVNVIKLSCEHSSGCATVPSYRFEGEQRARFCARHKLPGMVHAHKTCVHAGCSTGATFNFEGQHRRRFCAQHKLPGMVNVTSKRCEHAGCSKR
;
A
#
# COMPACT_ATOMS: atom_id res chain seq x y z
N CYS A 1 16.31 -1.99 -5.52
CA CYS A 1 16.43 -2.14 -4.05
C CYS A 1 17.51 -1.19 -3.53
N GLY A 2 17.63 -0.98 -2.21
CA GLY A 2 18.62 -0.05 -1.63
C GLY A 2 20.09 -0.41 -1.92
N GLN A 3 20.40 -1.68 -2.17
CA GLN A 3 21.74 -2.15 -2.52
C GLN A 3 22.11 -1.94 -3.98
N HIS A 4 21.13 -1.81 -4.87
CA HIS A 4 21.35 -1.57 -6.30
C HIS A 4 20.97 -0.12 -6.67
N LYS A 5 21.06 0.77 -5.68
CA LYS A 5 20.74 2.19 -5.83
C LYS A 5 21.87 2.86 -6.59
N LEU A 6 21.64 3.23 -7.85
CA LEU A 6 22.59 4.02 -8.63
C LEU A 6 22.77 5.42 -8.03
N GLN A 7 23.96 6.01 -8.21
CA GLN A 7 24.26 7.37 -7.79
C GLN A 7 23.27 8.33 -8.49
N GLY A 8 22.50 9.09 -7.71
CA GLY A 8 21.41 9.95 -8.21
C GLY A 8 19.99 9.40 -8.07
N MET A 9 19.80 8.12 -7.72
CA MET A 9 18.45 7.60 -7.42
C MET A 9 17.93 8.17 -6.09
N VAL A 10 16.89 9.00 -6.14
CA VAL A 10 16.20 9.54 -4.96
C VAL A 10 14.92 8.76 -4.68
N ASN A 11 14.54 8.64 -3.42
CA ASN A 11 13.31 7.97 -3.03
C ASN A 11 12.13 8.94 -3.27
N VAL A 12 11.44 8.79 -4.40
CA VAL A 12 10.42 9.75 -4.88
C VAL A 12 9.13 9.70 -4.05
N ILE A 13 8.92 8.66 -3.25
CA ILE A 13 7.69 8.46 -2.47
C ILE A 13 7.94 8.88 -1.01
N LYS A 14 7.98 10.18 -0.73
CA LYS A 14 7.73 10.70 0.63
C LYS A 14 6.32 11.29 0.67
N LEU A 15 5.33 10.40 0.67
CA LEU A 15 3.96 10.77 0.96
C LEU A 15 3.73 10.51 2.46
N SER A 16 3.66 11.57 3.26
CA SER A 16 3.32 11.51 4.69
C SER A 16 1.87 11.91 4.91
N CYS A 17 1.29 11.43 6.00
CA CYS A 17 -0.05 11.80 6.41
C CYS A 17 -0.10 13.29 6.75
N GLU A 18 -1.12 14.00 6.26
CA GLU A 18 -1.36 15.44 6.44
C GLU A 18 -1.88 15.81 7.85
N HIS A 19 -1.71 14.91 8.83
CA HIS A 19 -2.11 15.17 10.20
C HIS A 19 -1.14 16.17 10.85
N SER A 20 -1.69 17.13 11.59
CA SER A 20 -0.97 18.23 12.24
C SER A 20 0.18 17.77 13.15
N SER A 21 0.14 16.54 13.65
CA SER A 21 1.19 15.96 14.50
C SER A 21 2.43 15.46 13.74
N GLY A 22 2.59 15.75 12.44
CA GLY A 22 3.75 15.29 11.66
C GLY A 22 3.79 13.77 11.49
N CYS A 23 2.67 13.15 11.13
CA CYS A 23 2.58 11.70 11.02
C CYS A 23 3.37 11.16 9.80
N ALA A 24 4.48 10.45 10.07
CA ALA A 24 5.33 9.84 9.04
C ALA A 24 4.70 8.61 8.33
N THR A 25 3.47 8.22 8.69
CA THR A 25 2.79 7.10 8.05
C THR A 25 2.33 7.49 6.65
N VAL A 26 2.46 6.56 5.70
CA VAL A 26 1.96 6.75 4.33
C VAL A 26 0.44 6.88 4.37
N PRO A 27 -0.13 7.96 3.79
CA PRO A 27 -1.57 8.12 3.76
C PRO A 27 -2.19 7.12 2.78
N SER A 28 -3.36 6.62 3.16
CA SER A 28 -4.12 5.61 2.42
C SER A 28 -5.62 5.89 2.39
N TYR A 29 -6.06 6.99 3.00
CA TYR A 29 -7.44 7.45 3.05
C TYR A 29 -7.56 8.84 2.42
N ARG A 30 -8.70 9.08 1.77
CA ARG A 30 -9.05 10.32 1.07
C ARG A 30 -10.55 10.56 1.13
N PHE A 31 -11.01 11.77 0.83
CA PHE A 31 -12.44 12.01 0.62
C PHE A 31 -12.92 11.47 -0.73
N GLU A 32 -14.22 11.22 -0.84
CA GLU A 32 -14.84 10.84 -2.10
C GLU A 32 -14.60 11.94 -3.16
N GLY A 33 -14.25 11.54 -4.39
CA GLY A 33 -13.88 12.46 -5.47
C GLY A 33 -12.41 12.90 -5.49
N GLU A 34 -11.65 12.71 -4.42
CA GLU A 34 -10.22 13.03 -4.44
C GLU A 34 -9.40 11.95 -5.14
N GLN A 35 -8.28 12.35 -5.75
CA GLN A 35 -7.37 11.41 -6.43
C GLN A 35 -6.23 10.92 -5.53
N ARG A 36 -5.82 11.72 -4.53
CA ARG A 36 -4.66 11.44 -3.68
C ARG A 36 -5.07 11.14 -2.25
N ALA A 37 -4.44 10.14 -1.64
CA ALA A 37 -4.56 9.88 -0.21
C ALA A 37 -3.85 10.98 0.59
N ARG A 38 -4.55 11.53 1.58
CA ARG A 38 -4.02 12.57 2.48
C ARG A 38 -3.86 12.11 3.93
N PHE A 39 -4.66 11.12 4.33
CA PHE A 39 -4.69 10.66 5.72
C PHE A 39 -4.35 9.17 5.84
N CYS A 40 -3.74 8.76 6.95
CA CYS A 40 -3.51 7.35 7.25
C CYS A 40 -4.72 6.73 7.98
N ALA A 41 -4.74 5.41 8.14
CA ALA A 41 -5.83 4.70 8.80
C ALA A 41 -6.16 5.22 10.21
N ARG A 42 -5.12 5.67 10.94
CA ARG A 42 -5.26 6.22 12.29
C ARG A 42 -5.84 7.63 12.32
N HIS A 43 -5.63 8.41 11.27
CA HIS A 43 -6.08 9.80 11.18
C HIS A 43 -7.18 9.97 10.11
N LYS A 44 -7.94 8.91 9.81
CA LYS A 44 -9.07 9.00 8.88
C LYS A 44 -10.20 9.83 9.53
N LEU A 45 -10.86 10.66 8.75
CA LEU A 45 -12.06 11.40 9.16
C LEU A 45 -13.33 10.65 8.69
N PRO A 46 -14.49 10.91 9.31
CA PRO A 46 -15.77 10.45 8.79
C PRO A 46 -15.97 10.87 7.33
N GLY A 47 -16.52 9.97 6.51
CA GLY A 47 -16.71 10.20 5.07
C GLY A 47 -15.45 9.95 4.22
N MET A 48 -14.31 9.60 4.80
CA MET A 48 -13.14 9.18 4.03
C MET A 48 -13.24 7.73 3.58
N VAL A 49 -12.85 7.49 2.33
CA VAL A 49 -12.73 6.18 1.71
C VAL A 49 -11.27 5.78 1.56
N HIS A 50 -11.03 4.47 1.51
CA HIS A 50 -9.69 3.96 1.26
C HIS A 50 -9.29 4.29 -0.19
N ALA A 51 -8.10 4.86 -0.37
CA ALA A 51 -7.66 5.36 -1.66
C ALA A 51 -7.29 4.25 -2.66
N HIS A 52 -7.21 3.02 -2.18
CA HIS A 52 -6.82 1.84 -2.94
C HIS A 52 -7.94 0.81 -2.94
N LYS A 53 -7.79 -0.22 -3.80
CA LYS A 53 -8.71 -1.37 -3.77
C LYS A 53 -8.72 -1.96 -2.36
N THR A 54 -9.91 -2.07 -1.78
CA THR A 54 -10.13 -2.69 -0.48
C THR A 54 -10.18 -4.21 -0.62
N CYS A 55 -10.12 -4.88 0.53
CA CYS A 55 -10.32 -6.31 0.62
C CYS A 55 -11.70 -6.70 0.08
N VAL A 56 -11.76 -7.84 -0.61
CA VAL A 56 -13.01 -8.44 -1.12
C VAL A 56 -13.93 -8.94 0.01
N HIS A 57 -13.40 -9.17 1.21
CA HIS A 57 -14.20 -9.64 2.34
C HIS A 57 -15.28 -8.61 2.70
N ALA A 58 -16.54 -9.07 2.83
CA ALA A 58 -17.67 -8.22 3.17
C ALA A 58 -17.40 -7.45 4.48
N GLY A 59 -17.71 -6.15 4.48
CA GLY A 59 -17.47 -5.26 5.62
C GLY A 59 -16.00 -4.89 5.86
N CYS A 60 -15.04 -5.35 5.06
CA CYS A 60 -13.64 -5.00 5.25
C CYS A 60 -13.22 -3.79 4.41
N SER A 61 -12.99 -2.65 5.07
CA SER A 61 -12.48 -1.42 4.44
C SER A 61 -10.94 -1.34 4.37
N THR A 62 -10.25 -2.42 4.70
CA THR A 62 -8.78 -2.46 4.70
C THR A 62 -8.27 -2.60 3.28
N GLY A 63 -7.19 -1.90 2.94
CA GLY A 63 -6.53 -2.03 1.64
C GLY A 63 -6.10 -3.46 1.33
N ALA A 64 -6.44 -3.92 0.13
CA ALA A 64 -5.99 -5.21 -0.36
C ALA A 64 -4.50 -5.13 -0.77
N THR A 65 -3.72 -6.13 -0.36
CA THR A 65 -2.29 -6.26 -0.68
C THR A 65 -1.89 -7.70 -1.02
N PHE A 66 -2.75 -8.68 -0.72
CA PHE A 66 -2.52 -10.10 -0.92
C PHE A 66 -3.35 -10.67 -2.06
N ASN A 67 -2.79 -11.65 -2.76
CA ASN A 67 -3.46 -12.55 -3.69
C ASN A 67 -2.60 -13.82 -3.87
N PHE A 68 -3.07 -14.81 -4.62
CA PHE A 68 -2.26 -15.98 -4.97
C PHE A 68 -1.07 -15.62 -5.86
N GLU A 69 -0.04 -16.44 -5.81
CA GLU A 69 1.13 -16.33 -6.67
C GLU A 69 0.75 -16.31 -8.16
N GLY A 70 1.45 -15.51 -8.96
CA GLY A 70 1.12 -15.27 -10.37
C GLY A 70 -0.02 -14.27 -10.62
N GLN A 71 -0.78 -13.86 -9.59
CA GLN A 71 -1.85 -12.88 -9.76
C GLN A 71 -1.43 -11.46 -9.38
N HIS A 72 -1.50 -10.54 -10.33
CA HIS A 72 -1.04 -9.16 -10.13
C HIS A 72 -2.08 -8.23 -9.48
N ARG A 73 -3.35 -8.68 -9.37
CA ARG A 73 -4.43 -7.89 -8.79
C ARG A 73 -4.50 -8.12 -7.28
N ARG A 74 -4.40 -7.06 -6.47
CA ARG A 74 -4.68 -7.12 -5.02
C ARG A 74 -6.17 -7.43 -4.75
N ARG A 75 -6.45 -8.41 -3.88
CA ARG A 75 -7.83 -8.79 -3.49
C ARG A 75 -8.07 -8.94 -1.99
N PHE A 76 -7.07 -9.35 -1.22
CA PHE A 76 -7.22 -9.63 0.20
C PHE A 76 -6.31 -8.72 1.04
N CYS A 77 -6.74 -8.35 2.24
CA CYS A 77 -5.86 -7.69 3.21
C CYS A 77 -5.05 -8.73 4.01
N ALA A 78 -4.12 -8.28 4.85
CA ALA A 78 -3.29 -9.16 5.66
C ALA A 78 -4.09 -10.06 6.62
N GLN A 79 -5.24 -9.55 7.11
CA GLN A 79 -6.11 -10.26 8.04
C GLN A 79 -6.99 -11.31 7.35
N HIS A 80 -7.40 -11.06 6.11
CA HIS A 80 -8.28 -11.95 5.33
C HIS A 80 -7.54 -12.69 4.22
N LYS A 81 -6.22 -12.86 4.32
CA LYS A 81 -5.47 -13.66 3.36
C LYS A 81 -5.76 -15.15 3.60
N LEU A 82 -5.87 -15.91 2.52
CA LEU A 82 -5.96 -17.37 2.59
C LEU A 82 -4.55 -17.99 2.64
N PRO A 83 -4.40 -19.24 3.12
CA PRO A 83 -3.16 -19.99 2.99
C PRO A 83 -2.67 -20.02 1.54
N GLY A 84 -1.37 -19.82 1.33
CA GLY A 84 -0.76 -19.74 -0.01
C GLY A 84 -0.87 -18.38 -0.72
N MET A 85 -1.53 -17.38 -0.12
CA MET A 85 -1.51 -16.02 -0.67
C MET A 85 -0.22 -15.26 -0.33
N VAL A 86 0.29 -14.54 -1.32
CA VAL A 86 1.50 -13.70 -1.21
C VAL A 86 1.15 -12.22 -1.30
N ASN A 87 2.02 -11.36 -0.75
CA ASN A 87 1.90 -9.91 -0.95
C ASN A 87 2.30 -9.59 -2.40
N VAL A 88 1.36 -9.04 -3.17
CA VAL A 88 1.49 -8.75 -4.61
C VAL A 88 1.78 -7.27 -4.90
N THR A 89 1.83 -6.42 -3.87
CA THR A 89 2.18 -5.00 -4.00
C THR A 89 3.69 -4.76 -3.94
N SER A 90 4.44 -5.69 -3.35
CA SER A 90 5.88 -5.55 -3.20
C SER A 90 6.58 -5.93 -4.50
N LYS A 91 7.12 -4.94 -5.22
CA LYS A 91 7.91 -5.18 -6.45
C LYS A 91 9.23 -5.84 -6.05
N ARG A 92 9.51 -7.03 -6.58
CA ARG A 92 10.84 -7.64 -6.42
C ARG A 92 11.86 -6.81 -7.18
N CYS A 93 13.07 -6.74 -6.68
CA CYS A 93 14.17 -6.06 -7.35
C CYS A 93 14.37 -6.67 -8.75
N GLU A 94 14.49 -5.81 -9.77
CA GLU A 94 14.63 -6.23 -11.18
C GLU A 94 16.03 -6.77 -11.51
N HIS A 95 16.96 -6.73 -10.56
CA HIS A 95 18.30 -7.24 -10.73
C HIS A 95 18.29 -8.77 -10.67
N ALA A 96 18.88 -9.42 -11.69
CA ALA A 96 18.95 -10.87 -11.78
C ALA A 96 19.57 -11.48 -10.51
N GLY A 97 18.91 -12.49 -9.94
CA GLY A 97 19.34 -13.14 -8.69
C GLY A 97 19.00 -12.38 -7.40
N CYS A 98 18.41 -11.19 -7.47
CA CYS A 98 18.03 -10.43 -6.28
C CYS A 98 16.62 -10.79 -5.80
N SER A 99 16.52 -11.47 -4.66
CA SER A 99 15.25 -11.83 -4.02
C SER A 99 14.63 -10.71 -3.17
N LYS A 100 15.28 -9.53 -3.08
CA LYS A 100 14.81 -8.42 -2.25
C LYS A 100 13.54 -7.79 -2.82
N ARG A 101 12.57 -7.55 -1.94
CA ARG A 101 11.32 -6.84 -2.18
C ARG A 101 11.45 -5.35 -1.88
#